data_AF-K0RCR1-F1
#
_entry.id   AF-K0RCR1-F1
#
_cell.length_a   1.000
_cell.length_b   1.000
_cell.length_c   1.000
_cell.angle_alpha   90.00
_cell.angle_beta   90.00
_cell.angle_gamma   90.00
#
_symmetry.space_group_name_H-M   'P 1'
#
loop_
_entity.id
_entity.type
_entity.pdbx_description
1 polymer ?
#
loop_
_entity_poly.entity_id
_entity_poly.type
_entity_poly.pdbx_seq_one_letter_code
_entity_poly.pdbx_strand_id
1 'polypeptide(L)'
;MPKSKRSTRSGPSSAVAGGTAPYSLAQRTATSCGGVSASSNKGGGVSANLVAPNTSLGQHFLKNPAVVTAIVAKAAIKPTDSVLEIGPGTGNMTVPLG
;
A
#
# COMPACT_ATOMS: atom_id res chain seq x y z
N MET A 1 6.63 34.47 15.73
CA MET A 1 6.76 33.60 16.93
C MET A 1 7.13 32.19 16.48
N PRO A 2 8.29 31.63 16.85
CA PRO A 2 8.64 30.25 16.52
C PRO A 2 7.82 29.27 17.39
N LYS A 3 7.19 28.26 16.76
CA LYS A 3 6.44 27.23 17.49
C LYS A 3 7.40 26.11 17.94
N SER A 4 7.67 26.05 19.23
CA SER A 4 8.50 25.03 19.87
C SER A 4 7.87 23.63 19.75
N LYS A 5 8.69 22.62 19.45
CA LYS A 5 8.30 21.19 19.48
C LYS A 5 7.98 20.77 20.92
N ARG A 6 6.71 20.51 21.20
CA ARG A 6 6.23 20.01 22.49
C ARG A 6 6.51 18.51 22.60
N SER A 7 7.41 18.14 23.51
CA SER A 7 7.67 16.78 23.95
C SER A 7 6.64 16.39 25.02
N THR A 8 5.93 15.28 24.87
CA THR A 8 5.15 14.66 25.95
C THR A 8 5.36 13.15 25.93
N ARG A 9 5.94 12.63 27.02
CA ARG A 9 6.14 11.21 27.30
C ARG A 9 4.88 10.61 27.97
N SER A 10 4.55 9.39 27.54
CA SER A 10 3.88 8.24 28.19
C SER A 10 2.99 8.39 29.45
N GLY A 11 1.80 7.78 29.40
CA GLY A 11 1.05 7.24 30.54
C GLY A 11 -0.36 6.73 30.16
N PRO A 12 -0.86 5.57 30.68
CA PRO A 12 -2.03 4.87 30.14
C PRO A 12 -3.35 5.25 30.85
N SER A 13 -4.48 5.22 30.13
CA SER A 13 -5.80 5.22 30.76
C SER A 13 -6.87 4.52 29.91
N SER A 14 -7.33 3.40 30.48
CA SER A 14 -8.71 2.95 30.64
C SER A 14 -9.66 2.93 29.43
N ALA A 15 -9.94 1.70 28.99
CA ALA A 15 -11.20 1.13 28.48
C ALA A 15 -12.32 2.07 28.00
N VAL A 16 -12.82 1.83 26.77
CA VAL A 16 -14.25 1.49 26.53
C VAL A 16 -14.48 0.97 25.09
N ALA A 17 -15.21 -0.15 25.05
CA ALA A 17 -16.00 -0.80 24.00
C ALA A 17 -15.95 -0.37 22.52
N GLY A 18 -15.86 -1.40 21.65
CA GLY A 18 -16.77 -1.53 20.50
C GLY A 18 -16.31 -0.88 19.20
N GLY A 19 -15.47 -1.59 18.45
CA GLY A 19 -15.19 -1.25 17.05
C GLY A 19 -14.17 -2.21 16.45
N THR A 20 -14.62 -3.20 15.69
CA THR A 20 -13.73 -4.01 14.85
C THR A 20 -13.19 -3.11 13.75
N ALA A 21 -12.02 -2.49 13.98
CA ALA A 21 -11.31 -1.76 12.95
C ALA A 21 -10.96 -2.72 11.79
N PRO A 22 -11.15 -2.32 10.53
CA PRO A 22 -10.95 -3.18 9.34
C PRO A 22 -9.48 -3.56 9.07
N TYR A 23 -8.59 -3.36 10.05
CA TYR A 23 -7.17 -3.70 10.00
C TYR A 23 -6.73 -4.41 11.29
N SER A 24 -7.47 -5.41 11.75
CA SER A 24 -6.95 -6.28 12.81
C SER A 24 -5.77 -7.11 12.27
N LEU A 25 -4.56 -6.80 12.75
CA LEU A 25 -3.36 -7.59 12.52
C LEU A 25 -3.54 -8.95 13.19
N ALA A 26 -3.91 -9.97 12.41
CA ALA A 26 -4.01 -11.33 12.91
C ALA A 26 -2.64 -11.78 13.45
N GLN A 27 -2.64 -12.13 14.74
CA GLN A 27 -1.51 -12.70 15.46
C GLN A 27 -1.01 -13.98 14.77
N ARG A 28 0.31 -14.03 14.63
CA ARG A 28 1.07 -15.15 14.06
C ARG A 28 0.84 -16.41 14.90
N THR A 29 0.09 -17.36 14.37
CA THR A 29 0.21 -18.76 14.81
C THR A 29 1.44 -19.35 14.13
N ALA A 30 2.44 -19.66 14.95
CA ALA A 30 3.59 -20.44 14.52
C ALA A 30 3.12 -21.85 14.13
N THR A 31 3.29 -22.21 12.87
CA THR A 31 3.31 -23.59 12.43
C THR A 31 4.57 -23.80 11.60
N SER A 32 5.32 -24.79 12.04
CA SER A 32 6.62 -25.25 11.58
C SER A 32 6.57 -25.97 10.23
N CYS A 33 7.78 -26.14 9.69
CA CYS A 33 8.26 -27.13 8.72
C CYS A 33 7.88 -26.96 7.23
N GLY A 34 8.91 -27.00 6.39
CA GLY A 34 8.79 -27.21 4.94
C GLY A 34 9.63 -26.23 4.13
N GLY A 35 10.91 -26.55 3.94
CA GLY A 35 11.81 -25.77 3.08
C GLY A 35 11.51 -25.93 1.60
N VAL A 36 11.52 -24.81 0.88
CA VAL A 36 11.88 -24.73 -0.53
C VAL A 36 12.83 -23.54 -0.68
N SER A 37 14.03 -23.80 -1.17
CA SER A 37 15.04 -22.79 -1.45
C SER A 37 14.55 -21.86 -2.54
N ALA A 38 14.06 -20.68 -2.16
CA ALA A 38 13.71 -19.64 -3.10
C ALA A 38 15.00 -19.16 -3.78
N SER A 39 15.15 -19.52 -5.05
CA SER A 39 16.14 -18.96 -5.95
C SER A 39 16.09 -17.44 -5.81
N SER A 40 17.10 -16.89 -5.15
CA SER A 40 17.31 -15.46 -5.01
C SER A 40 17.68 -14.94 -6.39
N ASN A 41 16.66 -14.71 -7.21
CA ASN A 41 16.80 -13.82 -8.34
C ASN A 41 17.04 -12.44 -7.71
N LYS A 42 18.32 -12.09 -7.52
CA LYS A 42 18.76 -10.71 -7.35
C LYS A 42 18.40 -10.01 -8.66
N GLY A 43 17.12 -9.68 -8.82
CA GLY A 43 16.68 -8.68 -9.76
C GLY A 43 17.46 -7.44 -9.37
N GLY A 44 18.41 -7.06 -10.25
CA GLY A 44 19.21 -5.87 -10.08
C GLY A 44 18.29 -4.75 -9.64
N GLY A 45 18.67 -4.07 -8.56
CA GLY A 45 17.92 -2.94 -8.05
C GLY A 45 17.75 -1.96 -9.19
N VAL A 46 16.59 -2.01 -9.84
CA VAL A 46 16.07 -0.88 -10.57
C VAL A 46 16.01 0.17 -9.48
N SER A 47 16.92 1.13 -9.55
CA SER A 47 16.85 2.35 -8.80
C SER A 47 15.49 2.92 -9.13
N ALA A 48 14.47 2.54 -8.34
CA ALA A 48 13.14 3.07 -8.48
C ALA A 48 13.38 4.54 -8.22
N ASN A 49 13.40 5.34 -9.29
CA ASN A 49 13.32 6.76 -9.18
C ASN A 49 11.91 6.99 -8.63
N LEU A 50 11.77 6.90 -7.31
CA LEU A 50 10.52 7.05 -6.60
C LEU A 50 10.17 8.51 -6.80
N VAL A 51 9.44 8.80 -7.88
CA VAL A 51 8.96 10.13 -8.20
C VAL A 51 8.22 10.61 -6.95
N ALA A 52 8.72 11.69 -6.36
CA ALA A 52 8.13 12.24 -5.17
C ALA A 52 6.74 12.79 -5.55
N PRO A 53 5.66 12.39 -4.84
CA PRO A 53 4.33 12.90 -5.13
C PRO A 53 4.27 14.40 -4.84
N ASN A 54 3.74 15.18 -5.78
CA ASN A 54 3.42 16.57 -5.52
C ASN A 54 2.05 16.66 -4.82
N THR A 55 2.07 16.76 -3.49
CA THR A 55 0.85 16.76 -2.66
C THR A 55 0.03 18.03 -2.79
N SER A 56 0.60 19.15 -3.25
CA SER A 56 -0.19 20.36 -3.52
C SER A 56 -1.11 20.20 -4.74
N LEU A 57 -0.75 19.30 -5.66
CA LEU A 57 -1.57 18.88 -6.79
C LEU A 57 -2.44 17.65 -6.47
N GLY A 58 -2.45 17.20 -5.21
CA GLY A 58 -3.24 16.04 -4.77
C GLY A 58 -2.68 14.68 -5.18
N GLN A 59 -1.41 14.61 -5.62
CA GLN A 59 -0.82 13.33 -6.03
C GLN A 59 -0.51 12.45 -4.80
N HIS A 60 -1.05 11.23 -4.78
CA HIS A 60 -0.74 10.20 -3.80
C HIS A 60 -0.53 8.86 -4.51
N PHE A 61 0.72 8.48 -4.77
CA PHE A 61 1.02 7.27 -5.52
C PHE A 61 0.78 5.99 -4.70
N LEU A 62 0.08 5.02 -5.30
CA LEU A 62 -0.06 3.65 -4.80
C LEU A 62 1.31 2.97 -4.77
N LYS A 63 1.73 2.47 -3.59
CA LYS A 63 3.03 1.78 -3.43
C LYS A 63 2.90 0.27 -3.25
N ASN A 64 1.73 -0.21 -2.85
CA ASN A 64 1.51 -1.63 -2.61
C ASN A 64 0.88 -2.29 -3.85
N PRO A 65 1.60 -3.18 -4.55
CA PRO A 65 1.09 -3.84 -5.75
C PRO A 65 -0.11 -4.75 -5.45
N ALA A 66 -0.23 -5.33 -4.25
CA ALA A 66 -1.37 -6.18 -3.91
C ALA A 66 -2.69 -5.41 -3.90
N VAL A 67 -2.66 -4.11 -3.57
CA VAL A 67 -3.84 -3.24 -3.62
C VAL A 67 -4.24 -2.97 -5.07
N VAL A 68 -3.27 -2.75 -5.95
CA VAL A 68 -3.50 -2.58 -7.40
C VAL A 68 -4.23 -3.80 -7.96
N THR A 69 -3.70 -5.01 -7.71
CA THR A 69 -4.33 -6.26 -8.17
C THR A 69 -5.75 -6.41 -7.62
N ALA A 70 -5.97 -6.08 -6.34
CA ALA A 70 -7.30 -6.15 -5.75
C ALA A 70 -8.28 -5.15 -6.39
N ILE A 71 -7.84 -3.93 -6.72
CA ILE A 71 -8.67 -2.93 -7.41
C ILE A 71 -9.08 -3.46 -8.79
N VAL A 72 -8.12 -3.92 -9.59
CA VAL A 72 -8.38 -4.42 -10.95
C VAL A 72 -9.33 -5.63 -10.90
N ALA A 73 -9.10 -6.57 -9.99
CA ALA A 73 -9.97 -7.73 -9.82
C ALA A 73 -11.41 -7.34 -9.42
N LYS A 74 -11.57 -6.31 -8.58
CA LYS A 74 -12.89 -5.80 -8.16
C LYS A 74 -13.59 -5.00 -9.24
N ALA A 75 -12.84 -4.33 -10.11
CA ALA A 75 -13.38 -3.58 -11.24
C ALA A 75 -13.98 -4.49 -12.33
N ALA A 76 -13.62 -5.79 -12.33
CA ALA A 76 -14.17 -6.81 -13.24
C ALA A 76 -14.10 -6.41 -14.73
N ILE A 77 -13.01 -5.74 -15.10
CA ILE A 77 -12.77 -5.19 -16.44
C ILE A 77 -12.59 -6.35 -17.42
N LYS A 78 -13.26 -6.26 -18.57
CA LYS A 78 -13.19 -7.23 -19.65
C LYS A 78 -12.34 -6.68 -20.81
N PRO A 79 -11.79 -7.56 -21.67
CA PRO A 79 -11.00 -7.13 -22.83
C PRO A 79 -11.77 -6.26 -23.85
N THR A 80 -13.11 -6.31 -23.82
CA THR A 80 -13.99 -5.50 -24.68
C THR A 80 -14.28 -4.12 -24.10
N ASP A 81 -13.93 -3.88 -22.84
CA ASP A 81 -14.26 -2.64 -22.16
C ASP A 81 -13.28 -1.55 -22.56
N SER A 82 -13.80 -0.36 -22.84
CA SER A 82 -12.97 0.84 -23.03
C SER A 82 -12.79 1.53 -21.68
N VAL A 83 -11.55 1.73 -21.25
CA VAL A 83 -11.23 2.29 -19.94
C VAL A 83 -10.65 3.71 -20.10
N LEU A 84 -11.21 4.66 -19.35
CA LEU A 84 -10.66 6.00 -19.20
C LEU A 84 -10.08 6.13 -17.78
N GLU A 85 -8.76 6.25 -17.69
CA GLU A 85 -8.06 6.48 -16.43
C GLU A 85 -7.87 7.98 -16.18
N ILE A 86 -8.33 8.48 -15.03
CA ILE A 86 -8.13 9.86 -14.60
C ILE A 86 -6.99 9.92 -13.59
N GLY A 87 -5.99 10.75 -13.88
CA GLY A 87 -4.83 10.93 -13.01
C GLY A 87 -3.90 9.72 -12.98
N PRO A 88 -3.34 9.26 -14.12
CA PRO A 88 -2.54 8.03 -14.19
C PRO A 88 -1.27 8.06 -13.33
N GLY A 89 -0.75 9.25 -13.03
CA GLY A 89 0.41 9.41 -12.15
C GLY A 89 1.63 8.65 -12.66
N THR A 90 2.20 7.77 -11.83
CA THR A 90 3.33 6.90 -12.22
C THR A 90 2.92 5.70 -13.08
N GLY A 91 1.62 5.51 -13.35
CA GLY A 91 1.11 4.41 -14.19
C GLY A 91 0.96 3.06 -13.48
N ASN A 92 0.95 3.03 -12.14
CA ASN A 92 0.80 1.78 -11.39
C ASN A 92 -0.55 1.10 -11.63
N MET A 93 -1.60 1.88 -11.92
CA MET A 93 -2.89 1.36 -12.35
C MET A 93 -2.96 1.17 -13.87
N THR A 94 -2.26 1.98 -14.67
CA THR A 94 -2.27 1.89 -16.13
C THR A 94 -1.73 0.56 -16.67
N VAL A 95 -0.60 0.07 -16.14
CA VAL A 95 0.04 -1.17 -16.62
C VAL A 95 -0.90 -2.39 -16.60
N PRO A 96 -1.64 -2.68 -15.52
CA PRO A 96 -2.57 -3.82 -15.49
C PRO A 96 -3.90 -3.61 -16.23
N LEU A 97 -4.17 -2.41 -16.77
CA LEU A 97 -5.40 -2.12 -17.52
C LEU A 97 -5.26 -2.38 -19.03
N GLY A 98 -4.04 -2.59 -19.53
CA GLY A 98 -3.73 -2.79 -20.95
C GLY A 98 -3.20 -4.18 -21.28
#